data_AF-A0A1L9S7A4-F1
#
_entry.id   AF-A0A1L9S7A4-F1
#
_cell.length_a   1.000
_cell.length_b   1.000
_cell.length_c   1.000
_cell.angle_alpha   90.00
_cell.angle_beta   90.00
_cell.angle_gamma   90.00
#
_symmetry.space_group_name_H-M   'P 1'
#
loop_
_entity.id
_entity.type
_entity.pdbx_description
1 polymer ?
#
loop_
_entity_poly.entity_id
_entity_poly.type
_entity_poly.pdbx_seq_one_letter_code
_entity_poly.pdbx_strand_id
1 'polypeptide(L)'
;MGRTVDQEVHAAFVEFRAKEDDKCLSVQCIYCQQIRAKNTSRQKQHLLECPGLRGHNAPPQPQAPSAQAGPNGIGAANGYPATPNGPTATAPGAGPGPGPGSIAATNGAAMMANGVNPHGTPMQTSLQSLQNRPSLPASAGPGAPGGSANAMNRQPARQTPKPKPKPSNSSLPAPPLDDVHAAFVEFRAKEDDKCLSVQCIYCQQVRAKNTSRQRQHLLECPTYLSVMKDSIPANNLLHTFPEGEVARSLQIPAPSLELDFRMSIKLNPKVSAGVSIWGQRDWVTFVGGQWAGRWGKGVVLPGGQDSQVIIKEYVTGLRASYMLQTNDEPPAYIIVKTQGWLTGAKDVLEKVNDAGVADSVNPNSYKYRVNLSMETGDERYAFLNTLMWIGSGCRRSHEVIFDAFRVN
;
A
#
# COMPACT_ATOMS: atom_id res chain seq x y z
N MET A 1 -11.39 -20.47 37.65
CA MET A 1 -10.74 -20.48 36.31
C MET A 1 -11.66 -21.20 35.36
N GLY A 2 -12.29 -20.50 34.41
CA GLY A 2 -13.13 -21.16 33.40
C GLY A 2 -12.25 -21.82 32.34
N ARG A 3 -12.38 -23.14 32.15
CA ARG A 3 -11.83 -23.81 30.97
C ARG A 3 -12.67 -23.39 29.76
N THR A 4 -12.03 -23.15 28.63
CA THR A 4 -12.77 -22.83 27.40
C THR A 4 -13.36 -24.11 26.81
N VAL A 5 -14.55 -24.01 26.20
CA VAL A 5 -15.26 -25.15 25.59
C VAL A 5 -14.38 -25.89 24.56
N ASP A 6 -13.44 -25.21 23.92
CA ASP A 6 -12.43 -25.79 23.02
C ASP A 6 -11.45 -26.77 23.68
N GLN A 7 -11.09 -26.56 24.95
CA GLN A 7 -10.27 -27.52 25.69
C GLN A 7 -11.08 -28.76 26.10
N GLU A 8 -12.36 -28.58 26.43
CA GLU A 8 -13.24 -29.68 26.83
C GLU A 8 -13.55 -30.63 25.67
N VAL A 9 -13.67 -30.13 24.43
CA VAL A 9 -13.84 -30.97 23.22
C VAL A 9 -12.70 -31.97 23.03
N HIS A 10 -11.46 -31.59 23.32
CA HIS A 10 -10.30 -32.49 23.16
C HIS A 10 -10.18 -33.51 24.29
N ALA A 11 -10.70 -33.19 25.49
CA ALA A 11 -10.73 -34.13 26.63
C ALA A 11 -11.93 -35.09 26.58
N ALA A 12 -13.05 -34.68 25.97
CA ALA A 12 -14.32 -35.41 26.00
C ALA A 12 -14.53 -36.43 24.87
N PHE A 13 -13.62 -36.50 23.90
CA PHE A 13 -13.76 -37.38 22.73
C PHE A 13 -12.50 -38.18 22.44
N VAL A 14 -12.66 -39.50 22.28
CA VAL A 14 -11.59 -40.41 21.84
C VAL A 14 -11.68 -40.60 20.32
N GLU A 15 -10.57 -40.44 19.62
CA GLU A 15 -10.51 -40.59 18.16
C GLU A 15 -10.11 -42.00 17.75
N PHE A 16 -10.78 -42.55 16.73
CA PHE A 16 -10.48 -43.86 16.17
C PHE A 16 -10.92 -43.97 14.71
N ARG A 17 -10.47 -45.01 14.00
CA ARG A 17 -11.05 -45.39 12.71
C ARG A 17 -12.11 -46.46 12.95
N ALA A 18 -13.34 -46.20 12.50
CA ALA A 18 -14.43 -47.16 12.60
C ALA A 18 -14.29 -48.30 11.57
N LYS A 19 -13.67 -48.02 10.41
CA LYS A 19 -13.27 -48.99 9.38
C LYS A 19 -11.94 -48.56 8.76
N GLU A 20 -11.18 -49.49 8.20
CA GLU A 20 -9.87 -49.18 7.58
C GLU A 20 -10.00 -48.28 6.33
N ASP A 21 -11.11 -48.40 5.58
CA ASP A 21 -11.40 -47.64 4.36
C ASP A 21 -12.01 -46.24 4.58
N ASP A 22 -12.32 -45.87 5.82
CA ASP A 22 -12.98 -44.59 6.10
C ASP A 22 -12.03 -43.40 5.87
N LYS A 23 -12.39 -42.55 4.88
CA LYS A 23 -11.63 -41.34 4.50
C LYS A 23 -11.59 -40.26 5.59
N CYS A 24 -12.31 -40.43 6.69
CA CYS A 24 -12.44 -39.47 7.79
C CYS A 24 -12.32 -40.20 9.14
N LEU A 25 -11.73 -39.54 10.14
CA LEU A 25 -11.66 -40.06 11.50
C LEU A 25 -13.03 -40.00 12.18
N SER A 26 -13.32 -41.00 13.00
CA SER A 26 -14.48 -41.05 13.89
C SER A 26 -14.06 -40.68 15.31
N VAL A 27 -15.01 -40.15 16.07
CA VAL A 27 -14.83 -39.71 17.46
C VAL A 27 -15.94 -40.29 18.32
N GLN A 28 -15.59 -40.84 19.48
CA GLN A 28 -16.52 -41.35 20.47
C GLN A 28 -16.55 -40.40 21.68
N CYS A 29 -17.74 -39.92 22.05
CA CYS A 29 -17.92 -39.11 23.26
C CYS A 29 -17.78 -40.01 24.50
N ILE A 30 -16.86 -39.71 25.41
CA ILE A 30 -16.60 -40.56 26.58
C ILE A 30 -17.77 -40.62 27.57
N TYR A 31 -18.65 -39.60 27.55
CA TYR A 31 -19.75 -39.46 28.52
C TYR A 31 -21.04 -40.16 28.11
N CYS A 32 -21.27 -40.37 26.81
CA CYS A 32 -22.49 -41.00 26.29
C CYS A 32 -22.22 -42.11 25.26
N GLN A 33 -20.94 -42.41 25.00
CA GLN A 33 -20.43 -43.42 24.06
C GLN A 33 -20.90 -43.28 22.60
N GLN A 34 -21.55 -42.16 22.23
CA GLN A 34 -21.96 -41.92 20.85
C GLN A 34 -20.76 -41.70 19.93
N ILE A 35 -20.72 -42.48 18.85
CA ILE A 35 -19.75 -42.38 17.77
C ILE A 35 -20.28 -41.42 16.69
N ARG A 36 -19.45 -40.45 16.29
CA ARG A 36 -19.76 -39.47 15.23
C ARG A 36 -18.52 -39.23 14.36
N ALA A 37 -18.68 -38.70 13.15
CA ALA A 37 -17.53 -38.24 12.35
C ALA A 37 -16.86 -37.02 13.01
N LYS A 38 -15.53 -36.93 12.94
CA LYS A 38 -14.75 -35.82 13.54
C LYS A 38 -15.15 -34.47 12.92
N ASN A 39 -15.84 -33.65 13.69
CA ASN A 39 -16.28 -32.31 13.30
C ASN A 39 -16.43 -31.45 14.56
N THR A 40 -15.50 -30.50 14.76
CA THR A 40 -15.36 -29.74 16.00
C THR A 40 -16.62 -28.94 16.36
N SER A 41 -17.31 -28.36 15.37
CA SER A 41 -18.55 -27.62 15.60
C SER A 41 -19.69 -28.52 16.11
N ARG A 42 -19.87 -29.70 15.50
CA ARG A 42 -20.86 -30.69 15.96
C ARG A 42 -20.46 -31.34 17.28
N GLN A 43 -19.16 -31.48 17.58
CA GLN A 43 -18.66 -31.95 18.87
C GLN A 43 -18.96 -30.95 19.99
N LYS A 44 -18.76 -29.64 19.76
CA LYS A 44 -19.16 -28.57 20.70
C LYS A 44 -20.66 -28.61 20.99
N GLN A 45 -21.49 -28.63 19.94
CA GLN A 45 -22.95 -28.72 20.09
C GLN A 45 -23.35 -30.01 20.84
N HIS A 46 -22.75 -31.14 20.47
CA HIS A 46 -23.00 -32.41 21.15
C HIS A 46 -22.67 -32.36 22.65
N LEU A 47 -21.61 -31.66 23.10
CA LEU A 47 -21.31 -31.52 24.53
C LEU A 47 -22.33 -30.67 25.27
N LEU A 48 -22.76 -29.54 24.69
CA LEU A 48 -23.78 -28.65 25.28
C LEU A 48 -25.13 -29.37 25.50
N GLU A 49 -25.43 -30.32 24.61
CA GLU A 49 -26.64 -31.14 24.60
C GLU A 49 -26.41 -32.57 25.17
N CYS A 50 -25.20 -32.91 25.64
CA CYS A 50 -24.84 -34.29 25.99
C CYS A 50 -25.57 -34.74 27.26
N PRO A 51 -26.45 -35.76 27.21
CA PRO A 51 -27.16 -36.24 28.39
C PRO A 51 -26.19 -36.79 29.45
N GLY A 52 -25.14 -37.48 28.99
CA GLY A 52 -24.10 -38.03 29.84
C GLY A 52 -23.22 -36.97 30.52
N LEU A 53 -23.03 -35.79 29.91
CA LEU A 53 -22.26 -34.71 30.53
C LEU A 53 -23.10 -33.97 31.59
N ARG A 54 -24.39 -33.73 31.32
CA ARG A 54 -25.31 -33.07 32.27
C ARG A 54 -25.61 -33.90 33.52
N GLY A 55 -25.38 -35.21 33.50
CA GLY A 55 -25.54 -36.10 34.66
C GLY A 55 -24.29 -36.25 35.54
N HIS A 56 -23.11 -35.80 35.10
CA HIS A 56 -21.83 -36.06 35.78
C HIS A 56 -21.15 -34.79 36.28
N ASN A 57 -21.53 -34.34 37.47
CA ASN A 57 -20.64 -33.49 38.26
C ASN A 57 -19.50 -34.35 38.82
N ALA A 58 -18.33 -34.26 38.17
CA ALA A 58 -17.12 -35.08 38.31
C ALA A 58 -17.13 -36.43 37.54
N PRO A 59 -15.98 -36.85 36.96
CA PRO A 59 -15.90 -38.05 36.12
C PRO A 59 -15.79 -39.35 36.94
N PRO A 60 -16.55 -40.41 36.61
CA PRO A 60 -16.33 -41.74 37.17
C PRO A 60 -15.12 -42.45 36.53
N GLN A 61 -14.45 -43.30 37.30
CA GLN A 61 -13.54 -44.32 36.76
C GLN A 61 -14.32 -45.42 36.02
N PRO A 62 -13.70 -46.11 35.05
CA PRO A 62 -14.41 -47.04 34.17
C PRO A 62 -14.81 -48.34 34.86
N GLN A 63 -16.08 -48.76 34.67
CA GLN A 63 -16.57 -50.11 34.96
C GLN A 63 -17.45 -50.64 33.80
N ALA A 64 -17.57 -51.98 33.73
CA ALA A 64 -18.05 -52.74 32.58
C ALA A 64 -19.61 -52.89 32.52
N PRO A 65 -20.22 -53.38 31.41
CA PRO A 65 -21.60 -53.05 31.03
C PRO A 65 -22.67 -54.12 31.29
N SER A 66 -23.95 -53.71 31.42
CA SER A 66 -25.12 -54.57 31.17
C SER A 66 -26.47 -53.86 30.84
N ALA A 67 -27.10 -54.34 29.76
CA ALA A 67 -28.53 -54.59 29.45
C ALA A 67 -29.75 -53.69 29.87
N GLN A 68 -30.59 -53.41 28.84
CA GLN A 68 -32.07 -53.60 28.74
C GLN A 68 -33.15 -52.50 29.06
N ALA A 69 -33.94 -52.20 28.00
CA ALA A 69 -35.43 -52.17 27.88
C ALA A 69 -36.35 -51.03 28.42
N GLY A 70 -37.31 -50.58 27.56
CA GLY A 70 -38.70 -50.21 27.97
C GLY A 70 -39.22 -48.76 27.67
N PRO A 71 -40.41 -48.53 27.04
CA PRO A 71 -40.93 -47.18 26.68
C PRO A 71 -42.39 -46.82 27.15
N ASN A 72 -42.81 -45.52 27.09
CA ASN A 72 -44.14 -45.00 26.59
C ASN A 72 -44.53 -43.53 26.95
N GLY A 73 -45.40 -42.89 26.12
CA GLY A 73 -46.28 -41.68 26.40
C GLY A 73 -45.78 -40.30 25.88
N ILE A 74 -46.30 -39.61 24.83
CA ILE A 74 -47.64 -39.00 24.50
C ILE A 74 -47.94 -37.68 25.29
N GLY A 75 -48.32 -36.50 24.74
CA GLY A 75 -48.49 -35.99 23.34
C GLY A 75 -49.16 -34.57 23.24
N ALA A 76 -49.31 -34.00 22.01
CA ALA A 76 -50.23 -32.90 21.54
C ALA A 76 -50.15 -31.42 22.10
N ALA A 77 -50.59 -30.31 21.45
CA ALA A 77 -50.90 -29.94 20.03
C ALA A 77 -51.11 -28.39 19.78
N ASN A 78 -50.84 -27.92 18.54
CA ASN A 78 -51.37 -26.79 17.68
C ASN A 78 -51.97 -25.43 18.17
N GLY A 79 -51.77 -24.33 17.39
CA GLY A 79 -52.70 -23.15 17.28
C GLY A 79 -52.19 -21.82 16.64
N TYR A 80 -52.99 -21.15 15.79
CA TYR A 80 -52.77 -19.87 15.01
C TYR A 80 -54.15 -19.36 14.41
N PRO A 81 -54.35 -18.26 13.60
CA PRO A 81 -53.49 -17.16 13.05
C PRO A 81 -54.12 -15.70 13.14
N ALA A 82 -53.67 -14.71 12.33
CA ALA A 82 -54.45 -13.70 11.52
C ALA A 82 -54.03 -12.18 11.50
N THR A 83 -54.37 -11.46 10.41
CA THR A 83 -54.16 -9.99 10.07
C THR A 83 -55.44 -9.37 9.42
N PRO A 84 -55.62 -8.02 9.20
CA PRO A 84 -55.43 -7.37 7.85
C PRO A 84 -55.37 -5.78 7.66
N ASN A 85 -54.88 -5.33 6.48
CA ASN A 85 -55.26 -4.17 5.56
C ASN A 85 -55.17 -2.63 5.84
N GLY A 86 -55.25 -1.79 4.76
CA GLY A 86 -54.79 -0.36 4.64
C GLY A 86 -55.73 0.80 4.09
N PRO A 87 -55.43 1.53 2.98
CA PRO A 87 -55.17 3.02 2.94
C PRO A 87 -56.07 3.97 2.07
N THR A 88 -55.83 5.32 2.07
CA THR A 88 -56.42 6.38 1.16
C THR A 88 -55.52 7.65 0.92
N ALA A 89 -55.87 8.56 -0.03
CA ALA A 89 -55.04 9.69 -0.57
C ALA A 89 -55.83 10.97 -1.01
N THR A 90 -55.17 12.13 -1.29
CA THR A 90 -55.64 13.27 -2.19
C THR A 90 -54.60 14.42 -2.43
N ALA A 91 -54.79 15.27 -3.46
CA ALA A 91 -53.96 16.44 -3.93
C ALA A 91 -54.85 17.47 -4.75
N PRO A 92 -54.43 18.48 -5.58
CA PRO A 92 -53.10 19.03 -6.01
C PRO A 92 -52.98 20.60 -6.22
N GLY A 93 -51.88 21.11 -6.84
CA GLY A 93 -51.73 22.47 -7.48
C GLY A 93 -50.68 23.44 -6.85
N ALA A 94 -50.19 24.56 -7.44
CA ALA A 94 -50.16 25.12 -8.82
C ALA A 94 -49.06 26.26 -8.97
N GLY A 95 -48.98 27.03 -10.09
CA GLY A 95 -48.03 28.18 -10.36
C GLY A 95 -48.67 29.34 -11.17
N PRO A 96 -47.97 30.28 -11.90
CA PRO A 96 -46.52 30.48 -12.22
C PRO A 96 -45.98 31.97 -12.15
N GLY A 97 -44.80 32.30 -12.74
CA GLY A 97 -44.14 33.67 -12.83
C GLY A 97 -44.63 34.59 -13.98
N PRO A 98 -43.91 35.63 -14.54
CA PRO A 98 -42.44 35.91 -14.61
C PRO A 98 -41.96 37.43 -14.61
N GLY A 99 -40.68 37.75 -14.93
CA GLY A 99 -40.29 38.99 -15.70
C GLY A 99 -39.24 40.00 -15.12
N PRO A 100 -38.43 40.76 -15.94
CA PRO A 100 -37.10 41.30 -15.51
C PRO A 100 -36.71 42.79 -15.82
N GLY A 101 -35.54 43.23 -15.30
CA GLY A 101 -34.76 44.45 -15.67
C GLY A 101 -33.60 44.77 -14.66
N SER A 102 -32.63 45.68 -14.87
CA SER A 102 -32.08 46.35 -16.09
C SER A 102 -30.83 47.25 -15.83
N ILE A 103 -29.70 46.98 -16.52
CA ILE A 103 -28.63 47.91 -17.04
C ILE A 103 -27.84 48.89 -16.11
N ALA A 104 -26.50 48.82 -16.12
CA ALA A 104 -25.54 49.96 -16.30
C ALA A 104 -24.06 49.49 -16.44
N ALA A 105 -23.21 50.26 -17.13
CA ALA A 105 -21.78 49.99 -17.34
C ALA A 105 -20.94 51.28 -17.41
N THR A 106 -19.64 51.25 -17.10
CA THR A 106 -18.63 52.24 -17.57
C THR A 106 -17.18 51.75 -17.46
N ASN A 107 -16.32 52.26 -18.33
CA ASN A 107 -14.87 52.03 -18.39
C ASN A 107 -14.07 52.84 -17.35
N GLY A 108 -12.80 52.47 -17.12
CA GLY A 108 -11.82 53.34 -16.47
C GLY A 108 -10.43 52.70 -16.38
N ALA A 109 -9.40 53.32 -16.97
CA ALA A 109 -8.02 52.86 -16.94
C ALA A 109 -7.06 53.92 -16.38
N ALA A 110 -5.84 53.46 -16.05
CA ALA A 110 -4.55 54.18 -16.12
C ALA A 110 -3.90 54.76 -14.84
N MET A 111 -2.56 54.74 -14.88
CA MET A 111 -1.55 55.53 -14.13
C MET A 111 -1.41 55.28 -12.61
N MET A 112 -0.26 55.49 -11.94
CA MET A 112 1.20 55.40 -12.18
C MET A 112 1.88 56.11 -10.98
N ALA A 113 2.95 55.51 -10.45
CA ALA A 113 4.17 56.16 -9.90
C ALA A 113 4.22 56.90 -8.51
N ASN A 114 5.28 56.50 -7.77
CA ASN A 114 6.30 57.30 -7.05
C ASN A 114 6.17 57.80 -5.58
N GLY A 115 7.32 57.74 -4.87
CA GLY A 115 7.65 58.41 -3.59
C GLY A 115 8.15 57.46 -2.48
N VAL A 116 9.37 56.87 -2.50
CA VAL A 116 10.73 57.43 -2.25
C VAL A 116 11.02 57.89 -0.79
N ASN A 117 11.65 57.00 0.02
CA ASN A 117 12.93 57.12 0.80
C ASN A 117 13.31 58.42 1.59
N PRO A 118 14.45 58.49 2.34
CA PRO A 118 15.35 57.49 2.99
C PRO A 118 15.81 57.86 4.44
N HIS A 119 16.63 57.03 5.12
CA HIS A 119 17.74 57.30 6.09
C HIS A 119 18.15 55.93 6.74
N GLY A 120 19.38 55.57 7.16
CA GLY A 120 20.75 56.13 7.11
C GLY A 120 21.77 55.09 7.67
N THR A 121 23.05 55.14 7.30
CA THR A 121 24.14 54.12 7.53
C THR A 121 25.09 54.50 8.70
N PRO A 122 26.34 53.97 8.94
CA PRO A 122 27.04 52.66 8.67
C PRO A 122 27.88 52.08 9.89
N MET A 123 28.73 51.06 9.64
CA MET A 123 30.08 50.69 10.24
C MET A 123 30.21 49.31 10.95
N GLN A 124 31.38 48.62 11.08
CA GLN A 124 32.56 48.39 10.19
C GLN A 124 33.56 47.33 10.79
N THR A 125 34.10 46.37 10.00
CA THR A 125 35.36 45.56 10.21
C THR A 125 35.47 44.61 11.46
N SER A 126 36.37 43.60 11.58
CA SER A 126 37.75 43.36 11.05
C SER A 126 38.16 41.85 10.86
N LEU A 127 39.38 41.60 10.34
CA LEU A 127 39.98 40.32 9.84
C LEU A 127 40.99 39.60 10.79
N GLN A 128 41.25 38.29 10.55
CA GLN A 128 42.52 37.50 10.69
C GLN A 128 42.21 36.01 10.33
N SER A 129 42.79 35.29 9.36
CA SER A 129 44.19 34.92 8.97
C SER A 129 44.82 33.76 9.77
N LEU A 130 45.12 32.62 9.12
CA LEU A 130 46.45 31.95 9.02
C LEU A 130 46.40 30.54 8.35
N GLN A 131 47.54 30.10 7.81
CA GLN A 131 47.74 28.91 6.95
C GLN A 131 48.05 27.58 7.71
N ASN A 132 47.84 26.41 7.06
CA ASN A 132 48.94 25.48 6.71
C ASN A 132 48.52 24.21 5.91
N ARG A 133 49.50 23.58 5.23
CA ARG A 133 49.40 22.41 4.32
C ARG A 133 50.67 21.53 4.48
N PRO A 134 50.60 20.18 4.42
CA PRO A 134 51.29 19.39 3.35
C PRO A 134 50.49 18.12 2.93
N SER A 135 50.20 17.78 1.66
CA SER A 135 51.02 17.22 0.55
C SER A 135 51.30 15.70 0.55
N LEU A 136 50.55 14.93 -0.30
CA LEU A 136 50.92 13.83 -1.24
C LEU A 136 51.84 12.65 -0.79
N PRO A 137 51.86 11.44 -1.45
CA PRO A 137 51.66 11.23 -2.90
C PRO A 137 51.02 9.91 -3.44
N ALA A 138 50.80 9.94 -4.76
CA ALA A 138 51.03 8.88 -5.78
C ALA A 138 50.09 7.67 -5.97
N SER A 139 50.09 7.22 -7.22
CA SER A 139 49.18 6.28 -7.90
C SER A 139 49.94 5.19 -8.63
N ALA A 140 49.36 4.00 -8.81
CA ALA A 140 49.74 3.08 -9.90
C ALA A 140 48.61 2.10 -10.28
N GLY A 141 48.40 1.93 -11.58
CA GLY A 141 47.92 0.71 -12.24
C GLY A 141 48.83 0.48 -13.46
N PRO A 142 48.42 -0.24 -14.53
CA PRO A 142 47.31 -1.18 -14.70
C PRO A 142 47.80 -2.56 -15.24
N GLY A 143 46.91 -3.50 -15.61
CA GLY A 143 47.34 -4.70 -16.35
C GLY A 143 46.26 -5.75 -16.68
N ALA A 144 45.96 -5.88 -17.98
CA ALA A 144 45.32 -7.02 -18.67
C ALA A 144 46.02 -7.14 -20.05
N PRO A 145 45.99 -8.27 -20.84
CA PRO A 145 44.75 -8.83 -21.41
C PRO A 145 44.76 -10.35 -21.80
N GLY A 146 43.66 -10.83 -22.42
CA GLY A 146 43.56 -12.02 -23.29
C GLY A 146 43.21 -13.36 -22.59
N GLY A 147 42.52 -14.32 -23.23
CA GLY A 147 41.84 -14.35 -24.54
C GLY A 147 41.48 -15.78 -25.01
N SER A 148 40.52 -15.90 -25.94
CA SER A 148 40.20 -17.08 -26.80
C SER A 148 39.31 -18.23 -26.25
N ALA A 149 38.78 -19.05 -27.18
CA ALA A 149 37.49 -19.76 -27.10
C ALA A 149 37.54 -21.23 -27.62
N ASN A 150 36.37 -21.80 -28.01
CA ASN A 150 36.07 -23.16 -28.54
C ASN A 150 35.87 -24.29 -27.51
N ALA A 151 35.04 -25.33 -27.72
CA ALA A 151 34.05 -25.64 -28.78
C ALA A 151 32.95 -26.61 -28.28
N MET A 152 31.91 -26.85 -29.10
CA MET A 152 30.79 -27.76 -28.82
C MET A 152 31.11 -29.25 -29.05
N ASN A 153 30.42 -30.15 -28.34
CA ASN A 153 30.11 -31.51 -28.84
C ASN A 153 28.75 -32.00 -28.28
N ARG A 154 28.11 -33.00 -28.93
CA ARG A 154 26.70 -33.41 -28.69
C ARG A 154 26.51 -34.95 -28.64
N GLN A 155 25.47 -35.37 -27.89
CA GLN A 155 24.78 -36.69 -27.86
C GLN A 155 25.50 -37.89 -27.16
N PRO A 156 24.76 -38.95 -26.75
CA PRO A 156 23.30 -39.15 -26.61
C PRO A 156 22.83 -39.55 -25.17
N ALA A 157 21.55 -39.94 -25.02
CA ALA A 157 20.82 -40.03 -23.74
C ALA A 157 20.92 -41.37 -22.96
N ARG A 158 20.61 -41.32 -21.65
CA ARG A 158 20.39 -42.49 -20.76
C ARG A 158 19.23 -42.23 -19.77
N GLN A 159 18.51 -43.27 -19.37
CA GLN A 159 17.22 -43.18 -18.65
C GLN A 159 17.32 -43.24 -17.10
N THR A 160 16.54 -42.37 -16.42
CA THR A 160 15.95 -42.51 -15.04
C THR A 160 16.90 -42.61 -13.82
N PRO A 161 16.59 -41.97 -12.66
CA PRO A 161 15.47 -42.37 -11.76
C PRO A 161 14.62 -41.23 -11.15
N LYS A 162 13.48 -41.61 -10.54
CA LYS A 162 12.54 -40.71 -9.84
C LYS A 162 13.15 -40.11 -8.55
N PRO A 163 12.96 -38.82 -8.24
CA PRO A 163 13.43 -38.23 -6.98
C PRO A 163 12.49 -38.54 -5.80
N LYS A 164 13.07 -38.85 -4.64
CA LYS A 164 12.37 -38.83 -3.33
C LYS A 164 12.08 -37.37 -2.92
N PRO A 165 11.00 -37.09 -2.15
CA PRO A 165 10.71 -35.74 -1.68
C PRO A 165 11.82 -35.25 -0.73
N LYS A 166 12.36 -34.06 -1.01
CA LYS A 166 13.20 -33.30 -0.06
C LYS A 166 12.30 -32.43 0.83
N PRO A 167 12.60 -32.26 2.13
CA PRO A 167 11.89 -31.31 2.97
C PRO A 167 12.16 -29.88 2.51
N SER A 168 11.11 -29.09 2.30
CA SER A 168 11.18 -27.68 1.95
C SER A 168 11.35 -26.83 3.21
N ASN A 169 12.55 -26.28 3.43
CA ASN A 169 12.76 -25.24 4.45
C ASN A 169 12.20 -23.90 3.95
N SER A 170 10.89 -23.70 4.05
CA SER A 170 10.28 -22.38 4.01
C SER A 170 10.43 -21.73 5.39
N SER A 171 11.40 -20.82 5.55
CA SER A 171 11.66 -20.11 6.81
C SER A 171 10.66 -18.96 7.07
N LEU A 172 9.39 -19.18 6.77
CA LEU A 172 8.31 -18.23 7.06
C LEU A 172 7.48 -18.76 8.24
N PRO A 173 7.17 -17.92 9.24
CA PRO A 173 6.31 -18.34 10.35
C PRO A 173 4.94 -18.74 9.81
N ALA A 174 4.41 -19.86 10.31
CA ALA A 174 3.17 -20.43 9.78
C ALA A 174 1.99 -19.46 10.00
N PRO A 175 1.19 -19.13 8.96
CA PRO A 175 0.27 -18.00 9.01
C PRO A 175 -0.75 -18.10 10.17
N PRO A 176 -1.10 -16.97 10.82
CA PRO A 176 -2.20 -16.87 11.78
C PRO A 176 -3.49 -17.49 11.28
N LEU A 177 -4.37 -17.93 12.19
CA LEU A 177 -5.64 -18.54 11.82
C LEU A 177 -6.58 -17.54 11.13
N ASP A 178 -6.50 -16.25 11.47
CA ASP A 178 -7.33 -15.21 10.85
C ASP A 178 -6.95 -14.99 9.39
N ASP A 179 -5.64 -14.95 9.08
CA ASP A 179 -5.12 -14.87 7.70
C ASP A 179 -5.54 -16.11 6.87
N VAL A 180 -5.61 -17.28 7.51
CA VAL A 180 -6.11 -18.54 6.89
C VAL A 180 -7.62 -18.47 6.60
N HIS A 181 -8.41 -17.73 7.37
CA HIS A 181 -9.84 -17.52 7.08
C HIS A 181 -10.04 -16.43 6.02
N ALA A 182 -9.30 -15.32 6.09
CA ALA A 182 -9.37 -14.22 5.12
C ALA A 182 -8.93 -14.65 3.70
N ALA A 183 -8.02 -15.62 3.58
CA ALA A 183 -7.51 -16.11 2.30
C ALA A 183 -8.47 -17.03 1.52
N PHE A 184 -9.65 -17.37 2.05
CA PHE A 184 -10.57 -18.33 1.42
C PHE A 184 -12.03 -17.88 1.43
N VAL A 185 -12.70 -17.98 0.28
CA VAL A 185 -14.16 -17.80 0.16
C VAL A 185 -14.85 -19.14 0.38
N GLU A 186 -15.87 -19.17 1.25
CA GLU A 186 -16.66 -20.39 1.52
C GLU A 186 -17.90 -20.47 0.63
N PHE A 187 -18.19 -21.66 0.11
CA PHE A 187 -19.37 -21.91 -0.72
C PHE A 187 -19.82 -23.38 -0.64
N ARG A 188 -21.03 -23.68 -1.13
CA ARG A 188 -21.46 -25.06 -1.41
C ARG A 188 -21.23 -25.36 -2.88
N ALA A 189 -20.51 -26.43 -3.19
CA ALA A 189 -20.27 -26.84 -4.57
C ALA A 189 -21.50 -27.53 -5.18
N LYS A 190 -22.32 -28.19 -4.35
CA LYS A 190 -23.64 -28.74 -4.67
C LYS A 190 -24.60 -28.52 -3.51
N GLU A 191 -25.90 -28.48 -3.79
CA GLU A 191 -26.93 -28.25 -2.75
C GLU A 191 -26.92 -29.37 -1.67
N ASP A 192 -26.68 -30.62 -2.10
CA ASP A 192 -26.63 -31.83 -1.25
C ASP A 192 -25.30 -32.04 -0.49
N ASP A 193 -24.28 -31.20 -0.70
CA ASP A 193 -22.97 -31.40 -0.08
C ASP A 193 -23.03 -31.18 1.44
N LYS A 194 -22.75 -32.26 2.20
CA LYS A 194 -22.74 -32.25 3.68
C LYS A 194 -21.61 -31.41 4.30
N CYS A 195 -20.68 -30.93 3.48
CA CYS A 195 -19.49 -30.16 3.88
C CYS A 195 -19.35 -28.92 2.99
N LEU A 196 -18.99 -27.79 3.59
CA LEU A 196 -18.64 -26.58 2.84
C LEU A 196 -17.35 -26.80 2.04
N SER A 197 -17.31 -26.21 0.84
CA SER A 197 -16.10 -26.03 0.06
C SER A 197 -15.53 -24.64 0.28
N VAL A 198 -14.23 -24.50 0.06
CA VAL A 198 -13.48 -23.26 0.21
C VAL A 198 -12.60 -23.04 -1.02
N GLN A 199 -12.62 -21.83 -1.56
CA GLN A 199 -11.80 -21.42 -2.69
C GLN A 199 -10.71 -20.46 -2.21
N CYS A 200 -9.44 -20.77 -2.47
CA CYS A 200 -8.33 -19.86 -2.20
C CYS A 200 -8.42 -18.64 -3.12
N ILE A 201 -8.47 -17.42 -2.57
CA ILE A 201 -8.63 -16.19 -3.38
C ILE A 201 -7.43 -15.92 -4.30
N TYR A 202 -6.24 -16.41 -3.93
CA TYR A 202 -4.99 -16.13 -4.63
C TYR A 202 -4.73 -17.06 -5.83
N CYS A 203 -5.12 -18.33 -5.76
CA CYS A 203 -4.89 -19.30 -6.83
C CYS A 203 -6.17 -20.02 -7.33
N GLN A 204 -7.33 -19.60 -6.83
CA GLN A 204 -8.66 -20.09 -7.20
C GLN A 204 -8.90 -21.61 -6.99
N GLN A 205 -7.99 -22.32 -6.32
CA GLN A 205 -8.15 -23.74 -6.02
C GLN A 205 -9.28 -23.98 -5.01
N VAL A 206 -10.22 -24.85 -5.39
CA VAL A 206 -11.31 -25.33 -4.54
C VAL A 206 -10.85 -26.54 -3.73
N ARG A 207 -11.14 -26.53 -2.42
CA ARG A 207 -10.86 -27.63 -1.47
C ARG A 207 -12.04 -27.78 -0.51
N ALA A 208 -12.16 -28.92 0.18
CA ALA A 208 -13.13 -29.05 1.28
C ALA A 208 -12.69 -28.20 2.49
N LYS A 209 -13.64 -27.56 3.18
CA LYS A 209 -13.36 -26.71 4.37
C LYS A 209 -12.64 -27.51 5.45
N ASN A 210 -11.39 -27.15 5.72
CA ASN A 210 -10.55 -27.76 6.75
C ASN A 210 -9.37 -26.83 7.03
N THR A 211 -9.40 -26.14 8.18
CA THR A 211 -8.44 -25.08 8.52
C THR A 211 -6.99 -25.55 8.48
N SER A 212 -6.70 -26.79 8.88
CA SER A 212 -5.34 -27.37 8.80
C SER A 212 -4.86 -27.53 7.36
N ARG A 213 -5.72 -28.00 6.44
CA ARG A 213 -5.39 -28.12 5.00
C ARG A 213 -5.36 -26.75 4.31
N GLN A 214 -6.17 -25.79 4.75
CA GLN A 214 -6.14 -24.41 4.26
C GLN A 214 -4.81 -23.75 4.63
N ARG A 215 -4.36 -23.89 5.88
CA ARG A 215 -3.04 -23.41 6.34
C ARG A 215 -1.90 -24.06 5.57
N GLN A 216 -1.94 -25.39 5.36
CA GLN A 216 -0.94 -26.10 4.55
C GLN A 216 -0.95 -25.59 3.10
N HIS A 217 -2.12 -25.36 2.52
CA HIS A 217 -2.23 -24.83 1.16
C HIS A 217 -1.57 -23.45 1.02
N LEU A 218 -1.74 -22.54 1.98
CA LEU A 218 -1.09 -21.23 1.92
C LEU A 218 0.44 -21.31 2.01
N LEU A 219 0.97 -22.27 2.78
CA LEU A 219 2.43 -22.52 2.84
C LEU A 219 3.01 -23.05 1.52
N GLU A 220 2.19 -23.58 0.62
CA GLU A 220 2.58 -24.17 -0.66
C GLU A 220 2.09 -23.38 -1.88
N CYS A 221 1.18 -22.42 -1.71
CA CYS A 221 0.50 -21.70 -2.79
C CYS A 221 1.44 -20.65 -3.42
N PRO A 222 1.92 -20.82 -4.67
CA PRO A 222 2.93 -19.93 -5.23
C PRO A 222 2.43 -18.49 -5.37
N THR A 223 1.15 -18.29 -5.73
CA THR A 223 0.55 -16.97 -5.89
C THR A 223 0.34 -16.25 -4.56
N TYR A 224 -0.02 -16.97 -3.49
CA TYR A 224 -0.07 -16.39 -2.15
C TYR A 224 1.33 -16.01 -1.68
N LEU A 225 2.32 -16.90 -1.87
CA LEU A 225 3.71 -16.65 -1.47
C LEU A 225 4.35 -15.50 -2.26
N SER A 226 4.02 -15.30 -3.54
CA SER A 226 4.49 -14.13 -4.29
C SER A 226 3.82 -12.86 -3.81
N VAL A 227 2.49 -12.85 -3.65
CA VAL A 227 1.76 -11.69 -3.12
C VAL A 227 2.29 -11.31 -1.74
N MET A 228 2.45 -12.26 -0.81
CA MET A 228 2.98 -12.01 0.54
C MET A 228 4.46 -11.60 0.58
N LYS A 229 5.23 -11.83 -0.50
CA LYS A 229 6.62 -11.43 -0.63
C LYS A 229 6.77 -10.03 -1.22
N ASP A 230 5.88 -9.66 -2.13
CA ASP A 230 5.90 -8.37 -2.85
C ASP A 230 5.04 -7.31 -2.14
N SER A 231 3.96 -7.72 -1.46
CA SER A 231 3.30 -6.88 -0.47
C SER A 231 4.20 -6.70 0.73
N ILE A 232 4.52 -5.47 1.10
CA ILE A 232 4.89 -5.15 2.48
C ILE A 232 3.59 -5.28 3.27
N PRO A 233 3.38 -6.33 4.09
CA PRO A 233 2.15 -6.42 4.86
C PRO A 233 2.18 -5.30 5.91
N ALA A 234 1.02 -4.89 6.43
CA ALA A 234 0.99 -4.04 7.63
C ALA A 234 1.79 -4.66 8.80
N ASN A 235 1.95 -5.99 8.81
CA ASN A 235 2.81 -6.77 9.71
C ASN A 235 4.34 -6.65 9.50
N ASN A 236 4.84 -5.96 8.47
CA ASN A 236 6.26 -5.61 8.34
C ASN A 236 6.58 -4.23 8.97
N LEU A 237 5.58 -3.52 9.50
CA LEU A 237 5.82 -2.42 10.43
C LEU A 237 6.38 -2.99 11.73
N LEU A 238 7.31 -2.25 12.38
CA LEU A 238 7.87 -2.62 13.68
C LEU A 238 6.82 -2.72 14.81
N HIS A 239 5.60 -2.24 14.55
CA HIS A 239 4.46 -2.29 15.46
C HIS A 239 3.25 -2.85 14.70
N THR A 240 2.65 -3.91 15.24
CA THR A 240 1.46 -4.57 14.67
C THR A 240 0.21 -4.18 15.44
N PHE A 241 -0.96 -4.21 14.78
CA PHE A 241 -2.23 -3.96 15.44
C PHE A 241 -2.64 -5.15 16.35
N PRO A 242 -3.39 -4.88 17.45
CA PRO A 242 -3.95 -5.92 18.32
C PRO A 242 -4.80 -6.96 17.57
N GLU A 243 -4.97 -8.14 18.18
CA GLU A 243 -5.85 -9.19 17.65
C GLU A 243 -7.32 -8.77 17.77
N GLY A 244 -8.09 -9.01 16.71
CA GLY A 244 -9.49 -8.57 16.59
C GLY A 244 -9.69 -7.18 15.95
N GLU A 245 -8.65 -6.36 15.82
CA GLU A 245 -8.77 -5.04 15.19
C GLU A 245 -8.88 -5.12 13.66
N VAL A 246 -9.85 -4.40 13.08
CA VAL A 246 -10.05 -4.35 11.61
C VAL A 246 -8.83 -3.77 10.91
N ALA A 247 -8.10 -2.86 11.55
CA ALA A 247 -6.84 -2.30 11.02
C ALA A 247 -5.72 -3.35 10.82
N ARG A 248 -5.81 -4.52 11.47
CA ARG A 248 -4.86 -5.63 11.28
C ARG A 248 -5.12 -6.43 10.01
N SER A 249 -6.38 -6.57 9.60
CA SER A 249 -6.82 -7.49 8.53
C SER A 249 -7.34 -6.78 7.27
N LEU A 250 -7.71 -5.50 7.37
CA LEU A 250 -8.18 -4.72 6.23
C LEU A 250 -7.04 -4.46 5.23
N GLN A 251 -7.14 -5.08 4.05
CA GLN A 251 -6.25 -4.81 2.93
C GLN A 251 -6.68 -3.52 2.22
N ILE A 252 -5.84 -2.50 2.28
CA ILE A 252 -5.99 -1.25 1.52
C ILE A 252 -5.19 -1.41 0.21
N PRO A 253 -5.74 -1.05 -0.97
CA PRO A 253 -4.98 -1.06 -2.22
C PRO A 253 -3.70 -0.22 -2.11
N ALA A 254 -2.56 -0.82 -2.45
CA ALA A 254 -1.30 -0.10 -2.49
C ALA A 254 -1.29 0.83 -3.72
N PRO A 255 -0.98 2.14 -3.56
CA PRO A 255 -0.91 3.05 -4.69
C PRO A 255 0.25 2.67 -5.63
N SER A 256 0.05 2.85 -6.92
CA SER A 256 1.07 2.61 -7.95
C SER A 256 1.61 3.91 -8.53
N LEU A 257 2.82 3.86 -9.10
CA LEU A 257 3.48 5.00 -9.73
C LEU A 257 3.66 4.74 -11.22
N GLU A 258 3.11 5.62 -12.06
CA GLU A 258 3.18 5.53 -13.52
C GLU A 258 3.84 6.78 -14.09
N LEU A 259 4.89 6.64 -14.92
CA LEU A 259 5.56 7.78 -15.55
C LEU A 259 4.57 8.53 -16.46
N ASP A 260 4.34 9.81 -16.16
CA ASP A 260 3.29 10.58 -16.80
C ASP A 260 3.82 11.74 -17.65
N PHE A 261 4.83 12.48 -17.15
CA PHE A 261 5.53 13.52 -17.92
C PHE A 261 6.96 13.75 -17.43
N ARG A 262 7.80 14.30 -18.31
CA ARG A 262 9.14 14.83 -18.00
C ARG A 262 9.14 16.35 -18.17
N MET A 263 9.87 17.04 -17.29
CA MET A 263 10.07 18.49 -17.36
C MET A 263 11.56 18.86 -17.31
N SER A 264 11.94 19.87 -18.09
CA SER A 264 13.20 20.61 -18.02
C SER A 264 12.85 22.07 -17.70
N ILE A 265 13.35 22.58 -16.57
CA ILE A 265 13.16 23.95 -16.11
C ILE A 265 14.50 24.67 -16.14
N LYS A 266 14.57 25.80 -16.84
CA LYS A 266 15.74 26.69 -16.87
C LYS A 266 15.65 27.74 -15.78
N LEU A 267 16.73 27.91 -15.03
CA LEU A 267 16.78 28.68 -13.79
C LEU A 267 17.70 29.90 -13.95
N ASN A 268 17.28 31.03 -13.39
CA ASN A 268 18.17 32.17 -13.18
C ASN A 268 19.20 31.86 -12.08
N PRO A 269 20.30 32.63 -12.01
CA PRO A 269 21.20 32.61 -10.85
C PRO A 269 20.43 32.80 -9.53
N LYS A 270 20.83 32.03 -8.52
CA LYS A 270 20.20 32.09 -7.19
C LYS A 270 20.46 33.42 -6.50
N VAL A 271 19.44 33.98 -5.87
CA VAL A 271 19.53 35.15 -4.99
C VAL A 271 19.54 34.66 -3.55
N SER A 272 20.68 34.79 -2.87
CA SER A 272 20.82 34.48 -1.44
C SER A 272 20.17 35.60 -0.61
N ALA A 273 19.13 35.26 0.14
CA ALA A 273 18.54 36.14 1.16
C ALA A 273 19.25 36.03 2.53
N GLY A 274 20.16 35.06 2.67
CA GLY A 274 20.95 34.83 3.88
C GLY A 274 20.32 33.84 4.87
N VAL A 275 20.89 33.76 6.07
CA VAL A 275 20.49 32.80 7.10
C VAL A 275 19.25 33.31 7.84
N SER A 276 18.17 32.51 7.78
CA SER A 276 16.93 32.70 8.54
C SER A 276 16.84 31.71 9.72
N ILE A 277 15.80 31.85 10.53
CA ILE A 277 15.49 30.91 11.64
C ILE A 277 15.34 29.44 11.21
N TRP A 278 15.09 29.19 9.91
CA TRP A 278 14.94 27.84 9.35
C TRP A 278 16.19 27.33 8.62
N GLY A 279 17.26 28.14 8.53
CA GLY A 279 18.43 27.88 7.69
C GLY A 279 18.63 28.93 6.60
N GLN A 280 19.60 28.69 5.73
CA GLN A 280 19.96 29.56 4.62
C GLN A 280 18.83 29.62 3.58
N ARG A 281 18.42 30.83 3.17
CA ARG A 281 17.33 31.07 2.23
C ARG A 281 17.87 31.51 0.88
N ASP A 282 17.67 30.66 -0.13
CA ASP A 282 17.99 30.96 -1.52
C ASP A 282 16.68 31.09 -2.31
N TRP A 283 16.61 32.08 -3.20
CA TRP A 283 15.48 32.33 -4.08
C TRP A 283 15.90 32.13 -5.52
N VAL A 284 15.12 31.37 -6.29
CA VAL A 284 15.43 31.06 -7.69
C VAL A 284 14.21 31.37 -8.54
N THR A 285 14.39 32.10 -9.64
CA THR A 285 13.32 32.39 -10.61
C THR A 285 13.51 31.63 -11.90
N PHE A 286 12.41 31.32 -12.58
CA PHE A 286 12.40 30.46 -13.76
C PHE A 286 12.47 31.33 -15.01
N VAL A 287 13.46 31.03 -15.86
CA VAL A 287 13.61 31.64 -17.19
C VAL A 287 12.56 31.07 -18.15
N GLY A 288 12.13 29.84 -17.90
CA GLY A 288 11.18 29.08 -18.69
C GLY A 288 11.59 27.62 -18.72
N GLY A 289 11.16 26.87 -19.72
CA GLY A 289 11.43 25.43 -19.78
C GLY A 289 10.57 24.72 -20.81
N GLN A 290 10.63 23.40 -20.81
CA GLN A 290 9.86 22.52 -21.69
C GLN A 290 9.35 21.32 -20.90
N TRP A 291 8.19 20.81 -21.26
CA TRP A 291 7.64 19.57 -20.70
C TRP A 291 6.95 18.74 -21.78
N ALA A 292 6.96 17.42 -21.60
CA ALA A 292 6.29 16.48 -22.49
C ALA A 292 5.83 15.25 -21.70
N GLY A 293 4.62 14.77 -21.98
CA GLY A 293 4.00 13.67 -21.27
C GLY A 293 2.82 13.05 -22.02
N ARG A 294 2.10 12.18 -21.31
CA ARG A 294 1.00 11.38 -21.88
C ARG A 294 -0.24 12.21 -22.21
N TRP A 295 -0.47 13.29 -21.48
CA TRP A 295 -1.60 14.21 -21.65
C TRP A 295 -1.28 15.46 -22.48
N GLY A 296 -0.04 15.65 -22.94
CA GLY A 296 0.32 16.80 -23.76
C GLY A 296 1.81 17.13 -23.76
N LYS A 297 2.14 18.29 -24.31
CA LYS A 297 3.48 18.88 -24.28
C LYS A 297 3.35 20.40 -24.30
N GLY A 298 4.39 21.08 -23.84
CA GLY A 298 4.41 22.53 -23.87
C GLY A 298 5.62 23.16 -23.20
N VAL A 299 5.45 24.42 -22.83
CA VAL A 299 6.50 25.25 -22.24
C VAL A 299 6.23 25.52 -20.76
N VAL A 300 7.30 25.73 -19.99
CA VAL A 300 7.21 26.35 -18.66
C VAL A 300 7.33 27.86 -18.87
N LEU A 301 6.38 28.63 -18.35
CA LEU A 301 6.38 30.08 -18.52
C LEU A 301 7.45 30.76 -17.66
N PRO A 302 8.06 31.87 -18.14
CA PRO A 302 8.93 32.72 -17.33
C PRO A 302 8.18 33.30 -16.12
N GLY A 303 8.91 33.58 -15.04
CA GLY A 303 8.36 34.24 -13.85
C GLY A 303 7.89 33.29 -12.74
N GLY A 304 7.95 31.98 -12.95
CA GLY A 304 7.88 31.01 -11.86
C GLY A 304 9.00 31.21 -10.83
N GLN A 305 8.80 30.71 -9.61
CA GLN A 305 9.76 30.85 -8.50
C GLN A 305 9.93 29.54 -7.74
N ASP A 306 11.10 29.34 -7.12
CA ASP A 306 11.38 28.34 -6.09
C ASP A 306 12.03 28.99 -4.87
N SER A 307 11.43 28.75 -3.70
CA SER A 307 11.86 29.29 -2.41
C SER A 307 12.56 28.21 -1.59
N GLN A 308 13.89 28.17 -1.69
CA GLN A 308 14.72 27.11 -1.09
C GLN A 308 15.09 27.40 0.37
N VAL A 309 15.10 26.37 1.20
CA VAL A 309 15.66 26.37 2.56
C VAL A 309 16.78 25.35 2.61
N ILE A 310 18.02 25.81 2.72
CA ILE A 310 19.21 24.97 2.88
C ILE A 310 19.48 24.84 4.38
N ILE A 311 19.38 23.61 4.89
CA ILE A 311 19.62 23.26 6.28
C ILE A 311 21.02 22.61 6.43
N LYS A 312 21.28 22.00 7.60
CA LYS A 312 22.55 21.30 7.88
C LYS A 312 22.90 20.31 6.75
N GLU A 313 24.19 20.21 6.44
CA GLU A 313 24.76 19.29 5.45
C GLU A 313 24.21 19.48 4.02
N TYR A 314 23.83 20.72 3.66
CA TYR A 314 23.33 21.12 2.33
C TYR A 314 22.00 20.48 1.89
N VAL A 315 21.33 19.75 2.79
CA VAL A 315 19.96 19.28 2.56
C VAL A 315 19.08 20.48 2.25
N THR A 316 18.36 20.43 1.14
CA THR A 316 17.60 21.59 0.64
C THR A 316 16.12 21.23 0.52
N GLY A 317 15.29 21.91 1.30
CA GLY A 317 13.83 21.90 1.11
C GLY A 317 13.45 22.93 0.05
N LEU A 318 12.54 22.59 -0.85
CA LEU A 318 12.11 23.45 -1.96
C LEU A 318 10.60 23.61 -2.00
N ARG A 319 10.15 24.78 -2.49
CA ARG A 319 8.76 25.18 -2.62
C ARG A 319 8.63 26.08 -3.83
N ALA A 320 8.21 25.50 -4.95
CA ALA A 320 8.07 26.18 -6.22
C ALA A 320 6.61 26.42 -6.61
N SER A 321 6.36 27.53 -7.29
CA SER A 321 5.10 27.88 -7.93
C SER A 321 5.38 28.48 -9.29
N TYR A 322 4.78 27.92 -10.33
CA TYR A 322 5.03 28.26 -11.73
C TYR A 322 3.81 27.90 -12.59
N MET A 323 3.86 28.23 -13.88
CA MET A 323 2.78 27.95 -14.82
C MET A 323 3.31 27.23 -16.05
N LEU A 324 2.56 26.25 -16.51
CA LEU A 324 2.75 25.58 -17.79
C LEU A 324 1.76 26.17 -18.81
N GLN A 325 2.21 26.24 -20.06
CA GLN A 325 1.36 26.51 -21.22
C GLN A 325 1.43 25.29 -22.14
N THR A 326 0.28 24.79 -22.62
CA THR A 326 0.24 23.70 -23.61
C THR A 326 0.47 24.21 -25.03
N ASN A 327 0.86 23.30 -25.94
CA ASN A 327 1.04 23.61 -27.37
C ASN A 327 -0.26 23.50 -28.20
N ASP A 328 -1.42 23.45 -27.55
CA ASP A 328 -2.71 23.41 -28.25
C ASP A 328 -3.15 24.79 -28.72
N GLU A 329 -4.16 24.83 -29.59
CA GLU A 329 -4.80 26.08 -30.05
C GLU A 329 -6.30 26.03 -29.71
N PRO A 330 -6.82 26.90 -28.82
CA PRO A 330 -6.08 27.82 -27.96
C PRO A 330 -5.24 27.07 -26.90
N PRO A 331 -4.17 27.66 -26.37
CA PRO A 331 -3.33 27.06 -25.35
C PRO A 331 -4.05 27.00 -23.99
N ALA A 332 -3.88 25.90 -23.27
CA ALA A 332 -4.31 25.80 -21.88
C ALA A 332 -3.20 26.28 -20.93
N TYR A 333 -3.59 26.89 -19.81
CA TYR A 333 -2.68 27.35 -18.76
C TYR A 333 -2.90 26.55 -17.47
N ILE A 334 -1.83 26.00 -16.92
CA ILE A 334 -1.86 25.11 -15.76
C ILE A 334 -0.90 25.65 -14.70
N ILE A 335 -1.43 26.07 -13.55
CA ILE A 335 -0.62 26.44 -12.39
C ILE A 335 -0.09 25.15 -11.76
N VAL A 336 1.19 25.13 -11.43
CA VAL A 336 1.84 23.99 -10.77
C VAL A 336 2.46 24.46 -9.47
N LYS A 337 2.15 23.75 -8.39
CA LYS A 337 2.77 23.90 -7.07
C LYS A 337 3.60 22.65 -6.82
N THR A 338 4.86 22.83 -6.42
CA THR A 338 5.81 21.73 -6.19
C THR A 338 6.48 21.90 -4.84
N GLN A 339 6.43 20.87 -3.99
CA GLN A 339 7.18 20.85 -2.72
C GLN A 339 8.06 19.61 -2.68
N GLY A 340 9.27 19.72 -2.13
CA GLY A 340 10.14 18.56 -2.04
C GLY A 340 11.44 18.77 -1.29
N TRP A 341 12.32 17.79 -1.44
CA TRP A 341 13.62 17.74 -0.79
C TRP A 341 14.70 17.24 -1.74
N LEU A 342 15.86 17.88 -1.66
CA LEU A 342 17.15 17.41 -2.13
C LEU A 342 17.95 16.92 -0.91
N THR A 343 18.25 15.63 -0.86
CA THR A 343 18.93 14.95 0.26
C THR A 343 20.03 14.03 -0.27
N GLY A 344 21.08 13.79 0.52
CA GLY A 344 22.27 13.04 0.10
C GLY A 344 23.41 13.22 1.10
N ALA A 345 24.58 12.66 0.80
CA ALA A 345 25.79 12.92 1.57
C ALA A 345 26.26 14.36 1.38
N LYS A 346 26.83 14.97 2.43
CA LYS A 346 27.26 16.38 2.44
C LYS A 346 28.16 16.73 1.24
N ASP A 347 29.16 15.90 0.97
CA ASP A 347 30.17 16.13 -0.08
C ASP A 347 29.60 15.98 -1.50
N VAL A 348 28.49 15.24 -1.65
CA VAL A 348 27.72 15.15 -2.89
C VAL A 348 26.88 16.42 -3.05
N LEU A 349 26.13 16.81 -2.02
CA LEU A 349 25.25 17.98 -2.07
C LEU A 349 26.00 19.30 -2.21
N GLU A 350 27.22 19.39 -1.69
CA GLU A 350 28.14 20.51 -1.89
C GLU A 350 28.46 20.69 -3.38
N LYS A 351 28.79 19.61 -4.09
CA LYS A 351 29.03 19.60 -5.56
C LYS A 351 27.75 19.90 -6.35
N VAL A 352 26.59 19.39 -5.90
CA VAL A 352 25.29 19.66 -6.57
C VAL A 352 24.88 21.14 -6.46
N ASN A 353 25.31 21.84 -5.41
CA ASN A 353 25.01 23.25 -5.20
C ASN A 353 26.07 24.21 -5.80
N ASP A 354 27.19 23.67 -6.30
CA ASP A 354 28.22 24.41 -7.04
C ASP A 354 27.95 24.38 -8.55
N ALA A 355 27.66 25.55 -9.11
CA ALA A 355 27.37 25.74 -10.52
C ALA A 355 28.50 25.30 -11.47
N GLY A 356 29.75 25.23 -11.01
CA GLY A 356 30.90 24.79 -11.81
C GLY A 356 30.99 23.28 -11.98
N VAL A 357 30.40 22.48 -11.08
CA VAL A 357 30.54 21.01 -11.07
C VAL A 357 29.23 20.24 -11.01
N ALA A 358 28.08 20.88 -10.76
CA ALA A 358 26.77 20.21 -10.65
C ALA A 358 26.45 19.26 -11.81
N ASP A 359 26.75 19.67 -13.05
CA ASP A 359 26.54 18.88 -14.28
C ASP A 359 27.35 17.57 -14.36
N SER A 360 28.42 17.44 -13.56
CA SER A 360 29.24 16.23 -13.46
C SER A 360 28.74 15.23 -12.40
N VAL A 361 27.81 15.64 -11.53
CA VAL A 361 27.36 14.80 -10.42
C VAL A 361 26.30 13.80 -10.89
N ASN A 362 26.58 12.51 -10.73
CA ASN A 362 25.63 11.45 -11.04
C ASN A 362 24.32 11.62 -10.23
N PRO A 363 23.14 11.78 -10.86
CA PRO A 363 21.85 11.93 -10.16
C PRO A 363 21.51 10.82 -9.17
N ASN A 364 22.03 9.61 -9.37
CA ASN A 364 21.80 8.47 -8.46
C ASN A 364 22.60 8.55 -7.15
N SER A 365 23.52 9.50 -7.01
CA SER A 365 24.29 9.71 -5.77
C SER A 365 23.55 10.53 -4.71
N TYR A 366 22.41 11.13 -5.07
CA TYR A 366 21.54 11.89 -4.18
C TYR A 366 20.06 11.58 -4.46
N LYS A 367 19.16 12.10 -3.61
CA LYS A 367 17.71 11.97 -3.75
C LYS A 367 17.11 13.35 -3.89
N TYR A 368 16.76 13.73 -5.12
CA TYR A 368 15.88 14.86 -5.38
C TYR A 368 14.47 14.29 -5.60
N ARG A 369 13.57 14.53 -4.63
CA ARG A 369 12.20 14.03 -4.65
C ARG A 369 11.22 15.17 -4.36
N VAL A 370 10.17 15.24 -5.17
CA VAL A 370 9.14 16.28 -5.07
C VAL A 370 7.75 15.67 -5.13
N ASN A 371 6.75 16.37 -4.60
CA ASN A 371 5.35 16.17 -4.96
C ASN A 371 4.88 17.36 -5.81
N LEU A 372 3.92 17.12 -6.69
CA LEU A 372 3.30 18.15 -7.51
C LEU A 372 1.78 18.09 -7.37
N SER A 373 1.17 19.27 -7.34
CA SER A 373 -0.26 19.49 -7.56
C SER A 373 -0.45 20.51 -8.69
N MET A 374 -1.56 20.36 -9.42
CA MET A 374 -1.88 21.18 -10.59
C MET A 374 -3.26 21.82 -10.43
N GLU A 375 -3.43 22.98 -11.05
CA GLU A 375 -4.66 23.77 -11.01
C GLU A 375 -4.86 24.46 -12.36
N THR A 376 -5.98 24.20 -13.03
CA THR A 376 -6.35 24.82 -14.30
C THR A 376 -7.86 25.05 -14.39
N GLY A 377 -8.25 26.13 -15.07
CA GLY A 377 -9.64 26.41 -15.43
C GLY A 377 -10.03 25.90 -16.83
N ASP A 378 -9.13 25.23 -17.55
CA ASP A 378 -9.42 24.69 -18.88
C ASP A 378 -10.11 23.32 -18.77
N GLU A 379 -11.34 23.21 -19.29
CA GLU A 379 -12.14 21.98 -19.19
C GLU A 379 -11.46 20.76 -19.83
N ARG A 380 -10.63 20.95 -20.87
CA ARG A 380 -9.87 19.86 -21.52
C ARG A 380 -8.87 19.21 -20.57
N TYR A 381 -8.44 19.95 -19.55
CA TYR A 381 -7.41 19.59 -18.59
C TYR A 381 -7.91 19.50 -17.15
N ALA A 382 -9.21 19.63 -16.91
CA ALA A 382 -9.81 19.65 -15.58
C ALA A 382 -9.48 18.41 -14.71
N PHE A 383 -9.21 17.26 -15.34
CA PHE A 383 -8.78 16.05 -14.63
C PHE A 383 -7.45 16.22 -13.87
N LEU A 384 -6.57 17.13 -14.30
CA LEU A 384 -5.30 17.43 -13.62
C LEU A 384 -5.51 17.98 -12.21
N ASN A 385 -6.63 18.67 -11.97
CA ASN A 385 -6.97 19.28 -10.68
C ASN A 385 -7.20 18.24 -9.56
N THR A 386 -7.48 16.99 -9.93
CA THR A 386 -7.79 15.88 -9.02
C THR A 386 -6.68 14.83 -8.92
N LEU A 387 -5.55 15.04 -9.60
CA LEU A 387 -4.43 14.10 -9.63
C LEU A 387 -3.28 14.54 -8.70
N MET A 388 -2.43 13.58 -8.35
CA MET A 388 -1.20 13.80 -7.60
C MET A 388 -0.02 13.15 -8.32
N TRP A 389 1.15 13.78 -8.23
CA TRP A 389 2.39 13.24 -8.79
C TRP A 389 3.53 13.28 -7.78
N ILE A 390 4.41 12.28 -7.87
CA ILE A 390 5.71 12.25 -7.22
C ILE A 390 6.79 12.40 -8.29
N GLY A 391 7.66 13.39 -8.15
CA GLY A 391 8.76 13.65 -9.07
C GLY A 391 10.10 13.08 -8.58
N SER A 392 10.89 12.53 -9.52
CA SER A 392 12.29 12.17 -9.34
C SER A 392 13.15 13.04 -10.25
N GLY A 393 14.03 13.86 -9.66
CA GLY A 393 14.79 14.87 -10.42
C GLY A 393 16.31 14.76 -10.33
N CYS A 394 16.97 15.63 -11.10
CA CYS A 394 18.36 16.01 -10.96
C CYS A 394 18.48 17.55 -11.01
N ARG A 395 19.49 18.08 -10.31
CA ARG A 395 19.89 19.49 -10.42
C ARG A 395 21.14 19.57 -11.29
N ARG A 396 21.11 20.48 -12.26
CA ARG A 396 22.23 20.93 -13.07
C ARG A 396 22.50 22.40 -12.77
N SER A 397 23.56 22.96 -13.31
CA SER A 397 24.06 24.32 -13.03
C SER A 397 22.99 25.41 -13.18
N HIS A 398 22.27 25.41 -14.32
CA HIS A 398 21.19 26.36 -14.63
C HIS A 398 19.89 25.68 -15.08
N GLU A 399 19.74 24.38 -14.78
CA GLU A 399 18.60 23.57 -15.19
C GLU A 399 18.22 22.57 -14.10
N VAL A 400 16.93 22.29 -13.96
CA VAL A 400 16.42 21.14 -13.21
C VAL A 400 15.62 20.27 -14.16
N ILE A 401 15.92 18.98 -14.19
CA ILE A 401 15.17 17.99 -14.96
C ILE A 401 14.51 17.03 -13.98
N PHE A 402 13.23 16.72 -14.16
CA PHE A 402 12.58 15.64 -13.42
C PHE A 402 11.55 14.86 -14.23
N ASP A 403 11.40 13.59 -13.84
CA ASP A 403 10.32 12.71 -14.24
C ASP A 403 9.22 12.76 -13.18
N ALA A 404 7.99 13.07 -13.58
CA ALA A 404 6.81 13.05 -12.73
C ALA A 404 6.02 11.74 -12.93
N PHE A 405 5.79 11.04 -11.83
CA PHE A 405 5.04 9.80 -11.79
C PHE A 405 3.68 10.08 -11.16
N ARG A 406 2.60 9.80 -11.89
CA ARG A 406 1.23 9.89 -11.39
C ARG A 406 1.01 8.80 -10.35
N VAL A 407 0.35 9.16 -9.25
CA VAL A 407 -0.14 8.21 -8.24
C VAL A 407 -1.49 7.68 -8.72
N ASN A 408 -1.62 6.35 -8.89
CA ASN A 408 -2.88 5.66 -9.20
C ASN A 408 -3.34 4.81 -8.01
#